data_AF-A0A2V8HWZ7-F1
#
_entry.id   AF-A0A2V8HWZ7-F1
#
_cell.length_a   1.000
_cell.length_b   1.000
_cell.length_c   1.000
_cell.angle_alpha   90.00
_cell.angle_beta   90.00
_cell.angle_gamma   90.00
#
_symmetry.space_group_name_H-M   'P 1'
#
loop_
_entity.id
_entity.type
_entity.pdbx_description
1 polymer ?
#
loop_
_entity_poly.entity_id
_entity_poly.type
_entity_poly.pdbx_seq_one_letter_code
_entity_poly.pdbx_strand_id
1 'polypeptide(L)'
;MKPDSTDSLIRIWASISRQQTQTVDPNNIITGVKGGGEWVQVGRNALPLFDAGLVGTQRQTLYLHSSPMQDVTNFGADILFPVLVRDIEALGIYKALGLPDSTVAKLKGPRIDIINVINLGRPIPVQDGFTGDVLTLDAATDSKFPNGRRLGGGTAPNRNQVNVNSVLISLIAAGDPGAGLAKGVEVNDKDYLDRFPFLAIAHQGLLQGHGGSNVPTVRDPARP
;
A
#
# COMPACT_ATOMS: atom_id res chain seq x y z
N MET A 1 -20.79 -16.71 8.99
CA MET A 1 -20.42 -17.30 7.68
C MET A 1 -19.25 -18.25 7.89
N LYS A 2 -18.95 -19.16 6.94
CA LYS A 2 -17.89 -20.16 7.16
C LYS A 2 -16.48 -19.62 6.81
N PRO A 3 -15.40 -20.03 7.51
CA PRO A 3 -14.02 -19.63 7.18
C PRO A 3 -13.47 -20.22 5.87
N ASP A 4 -14.03 -21.33 5.41
CA ASP A 4 -13.65 -22.09 4.21
C ASP A 4 -14.44 -21.68 2.94
N SER A 5 -15.18 -20.57 3.00
CA SER A 5 -15.99 -20.06 1.87
C SER A 5 -15.49 -18.71 1.35
N THR A 6 -15.83 -18.40 0.10
CA THR A 6 -15.67 -17.09 -0.54
C THR A 6 -16.96 -16.25 -0.56
N ASP A 7 -18.10 -16.76 -0.05
CA ASP A 7 -19.42 -16.12 -0.14
C ASP A 7 -19.50 -14.73 0.52
N SER A 8 -18.61 -14.45 1.46
CA SER A 8 -18.51 -13.19 2.19
C SER A 8 -17.54 -12.17 1.57
N LEU A 9 -16.90 -12.51 0.44
CA LEU A 9 -15.86 -11.69 -0.14
C LEU A 9 -16.40 -10.66 -1.12
N ILE A 10 -16.06 -9.39 -0.87
CA ILE A 10 -16.23 -8.28 -1.80
C ILE A 10 -14.83 -7.98 -2.35
N ARG A 11 -14.67 -8.00 -3.68
CA ARG A 11 -13.36 -7.86 -4.34
C ARG A 11 -13.41 -6.71 -5.33
N ILE A 12 -12.57 -5.70 -5.11
CA ILE A 12 -12.66 -4.40 -5.77
C ILE A 12 -11.32 -4.05 -6.40
N TRP A 13 -11.36 -3.51 -7.61
CA TRP A 13 -10.24 -2.76 -8.19
C TRP A 13 -10.81 -1.50 -8.83
N ALA A 14 -9.98 -0.47 -8.98
CA ALA A 14 -10.33 0.74 -9.70
C ALA A 14 -9.52 0.84 -10.99
N SER A 15 -10.18 1.15 -12.10
CA SER A 15 -9.53 1.62 -13.33
C SER A 15 -9.52 3.14 -13.38
N ILE A 16 -8.51 3.70 -14.05
CA ILE A 16 -8.40 5.11 -14.38
C ILE A 16 -8.45 5.20 -15.90
N SER A 17 -9.44 5.93 -16.42
CA SER A 17 -9.66 6.06 -17.87
C SER A 17 -9.54 7.50 -18.33
N ARG A 18 -9.11 7.68 -19.59
CA ARG A 18 -9.17 8.97 -20.31
C ARG A 18 -9.75 8.75 -21.69
N GLN A 19 -10.25 9.81 -22.33
CA GLN A 19 -10.62 9.73 -23.75
C GLN A 19 -9.37 9.50 -24.61
N GLN A 20 -9.46 8.60 -25.59
CA GLN A 20 -8.34 8.11 -26.40
C GLN A 20 -7.59 9.23 -27.12
N THR A 21 -8.33 10.19 -27.67
CA THR A 21 -7.78 11.35 -28.37
C THR A 21 -7.88 12.58 -27.48
N GLN A 22 -6.81 13.37 -27.41
CA GLN A 22 -6.82 14.71 -26.85
C GLN A 22 -6.35 15.71 -27.91
N THR A 23 -7.13 16.75 -28.16
CA THR A 23 -6.78 17.86 -29.04
C THR A 23 -6.66 19.13 -28.22
N VAL A 24 -5.71 20.01 -28.56
CA VAL A 24 -5.60 21.34 -27.92
C VAL A 24 -6.91 22.10 -28.12
N ASP A 25 -7.45 22.66 -27.04
CA ASP A 25 -8.66 23.49 -27.06
C ASP A 25 -8.40 24.80 -26.33
N PRO A 26 -8.18 25.91 -27.07
CA PRO A 26 -7.96 27.23 -26.49
C PRO A 26 -9.09 27.74 -25.58
N ASN A 27 -10.29 27.15 -25.66
CA ASN A 27 -11.45 27.55 -24.86
C ASN A 27 -11.56 26.76 -23.54
N ASN A 28 -10.86 25.63 -23.41
CA ASN A 28 -10.85 24.85 -22.18
C ASN A 28 -9.74 25.36 -21.23
N ILE A 29 -10.06 26.41 -20.48
CA ILE A 29 -9.10 27.07 -19.57
C ILE A 29 -8.63 26.20 -18.38
N ILE A 30 -9.25 25.05 -18.11
CA ILE A 30 -8.89 24.18 -16.99
C ILE A 30 -7.79 23.19 -17.38
N THR A 31 -7.92 22.54 -18.54
CA THR A 31 -6.99 21.49 -18.97
C THR A 31 -6.22 21.82 -20.25
N GLY A 32 -6.57 22.89 -20.98
CA GLY A 32 -5.99 23.26 -22.27
C GLY A 32 -6.27 22.29 -23.42
N VAL A 33 -7.02 21.22 -23.17
CA VAL A 33 -7.30 20.13 -24.12
C VAL A 33 -8.76 19.68 -24.04
N LYS A 34 -9.30 19.28 -25.18
CA LYS A 34 -10.58 18.60 -25.33
C LYS A 34 -10.34 17.12 -25.64
N GLY A 35 -11.03 16.24 -24.93
CA GLY A 35 -11.01 14.81 -25.20
C GLY A 35 -12.03 14.41 -26.27
N GLY A 36 -11.77 13.28 -26.94
CA GLY A 36 -12.67 12.67 -27.92
C GLY A 36 -12.36 11.20 -28.17
N GLY A 37 -13.31 10.50 -28.79
CA GLY A 37 -13.27 9.05 -28.96
C GLY A 37 -13.59 8.29 -27.66
N GLU A 38 -13.31 6.99 -27.68
CA GLU A 38 -13.60 6.05 -26.60
C GLU A 38 -12.80 6.32 -25.33
N TRP A 39 -13.32 5.83 -24.19
CA TRP A 39 -12.59 5.81 -22.93
C TRP A 39 -11.63 4.63 -22.90
N VAL A 40 -10.33 4.92 -22.78
CA VAL A 40 -9.26 3.93 -22.66
C VAL A 40 -8.67 3.94 -21.27
N GLN A 41 -8.40 2.75 -20.71
CA GLN A 41 -7.71 2.62 -19.44
C GLN A 41 -6.25 3.08 -19.57
N VAL A 42 -5.82 3.91 -18.62
CA VAL A 42 -4.43 4.43 -18.50
C VAL A 42 -3.82 4.20 -17.12
N GLY A 43 -4.59 3.65 -16.19
CA GLY A 43 -4.11 3.21 -14.90
C GLY A 43 -5.08 2.26 -14.23
N ARG A 44 -4.61 1.59 -13.18
CA ARG A 44 -5.44 0.90 -12.20
C ARG A 44 -4.82 0.93 -10.81
N ASN A 45 -5.63 0.64 -9.81
CA ASN A 45 -5.21 0.50 -8.41
C ASN A 45 -6.06 -0.53 -7.68
N ALA A 46 -5.43 -1.40 -6.91
CA ALA A 46 -6.08 -2.15 -5.85
C ALA A 46 -5.18 -2.37 -4.62
N LEU A 47 -4.23 -3.31 -4.65
CA LEU A 47 -3.31 -3.57 -3.54
C LEU A 47 -2.22 -2.49 -3.52
N PRO A 48 -1.94 -1.86 -2.37
CA PRO A 48 -0.82 -0.93 -2.27
C PRO A 48 0.50 -1.60 -2.61
N LEU A 49 1.34 -0.90 -3.38
CA LEU A 49 2.69 -1.34 -3.80
C LEU A 49 2.71 -2.56 -4.75
N PHE A 50 1.60 -2.92 -5.41
CA PHE A 50 1.61 -3.99 -6.41
C PHE A 50 2.62 -3.71 -7.54
N ASP A 51 2.57 -2.51 -8.13
CA ASP A 51 3.44 -2.08 -9.22
C ASP A 51 4.85 -1.66 -8.77
N ALA A 52 5.01 -1.23 -7.52
CA ALA A 52 6.30 -0.78 -6.97
C ALA A 52 7.11 -1.87 -6.26
N GLY A 53 6.46 -2.79 -5.54
CA GLY A 53 7.09 -3.77 -4.65
C GLY A 53 7.07 -5.21 -5.15
N LEU A 54 6.07 -5.59 -5.96
CA LEU A 54 5.97 -6.92 -6.57
C LEU A 54 6.46 -6.90 -8.02
N VAL A 55 5.76 -6.15 -8.88
CA VAL A 55 5.92 -6.13 -10.35
C VAL A 55 7.09 -5.28 -10.84
N GLY A 56 7.34 -4.14 -10.19
CA GLY A 56 8.41 -3.21 -10.53
C GLY A 56 8.15 -2.34 -11.77
N THR A 57 8.93 -1.26 -11.86
CA THR A 57 8.76 -0.19 -12.85
C THR A 57 8.82 -0.67 -14.30
N GLN A 58 9.63 -1.69 -14.61
CA GLN A 58 9.77 -2.23 -15.98
C GLN A 58 8.45 -2.79 -16.54
N ARG A 59 7.59 -3.33 -15.66
CA ARG A 59 6.30 -3.94 -16.02
C ARG A 59 5.10 -3.06 -15.61
N GLN A 60 5.35 -1.92 -14.98
CA GLN A 60 4.33 -0.95 -14.55
C GLN A 60 3.42 -0.50 -15.70
N THR A 61 3.96 -0.23 -16.89
CA THR A 61 3.12 0.15 -18.05
C THR A 61 2.12 -0.95 -18.40
N LEU A 62 2.52 -2.23 -18.37
CA LEU A 62 1.62 -3.38 -18.59
C LEU A 62 0.56 -3.46 -17.50
N TYR A 63 0.97 -3.31 -16.24
CA TYR A 63 0.04 -3.27 -15.11
C TYR A 63 -1.02 -2.18 -15.29
N LEU A 64 -0.62 -0.95 -15.61
CA LEU A 64 -1.53 0.21 -15.68
C LEU A 64 -2.63 0.08 -16.75
N HIS A 65 -2.37 -0.60 -17.88
CA HIS A 65 -3.36 -0.76 -18.96
C HIS A 65 -4.05 -2.14 -19.00
N SER A 66 -3.70 -3.07 -18.11
CA SER A 66 -4.32 -4.40 -18.02
C SER A 66 -5.44 -4.46 -16.97
N SER A 67 -6.28 -5.49 -17.07
CA SER A 67 -7.30 -5.83 -16.07
C SER A 67 -6.79 -6.97 -15.16
N PRO A 68 -7.17 -7.01 -13.87
CA PRO A 68 -6.77 -8.07 -12.95
C PRO A 68 -7.26 -9.48 -13.35
N MET A 69 -8.15 -9.57 -14.34
CA MET A 69 -8.61 -10.85 -14.90
C MET A 69 -7.48 -11.72 -15.49
N GLN A 70 -6.33 -11.15 -15.83
CA GLN A 70 -5.18 -11.87 -16.42
C GLN A 70 -3.90 -11.77 -15.58
N ASP A 71 -4.02 -11.46 -14.28
CA ASP A 71 -2.86 -11.17 -13.45
C ASP A 71 -2.04 -12.39 -13.06
N VAL A 72 -2.57 -13.61 -13.10
CA VAL A 72 -1.75 -14.80 -12.86
C VAL A 72 -0.84 -15.04 -14.06
N THR A 73 -1.36 -14.93 -15.28
CA THR A 73 -0.57 -14.96 -16.51
C THR A 73 0.42 -13.79 -16.61
N ASN A 74 -0.03 -12.57 -16.31
CA ASN A 74 0.78 -11.37 -16.50
C ASN A 74 1.77 -11.11 -15.36
N PHE A 75 1.45 -11.41 -14.11
CA PHE A 75 2.24 -10.98 -12.93
C PHE A 75 2.44 -12.08 -11.88
N GLY A 76 1.93 -13.30 -12.08
CA GLY A 76 2.08 -14.40 -11.12
C GLY A 76 3.54 -14.69 -10.78
N ALA A 77 4.44 -14.64 -11.77
CA ALA A 77 5.87 -14.78 -11.55
C ALA A 77 6.47 -13.62 -10.71
N ASP A 78 5.99 -12.39 -10.92
CA ASP A 78 6.44 -11.22 -10.17
C ASP A 78 5.96 -11.27 -8.70
N ILE A 79 4.77 -11.83 -8.43
CA ILE A 79 4.29 -12.08 -7.05
C ILE A 79 5.11 -13.18 -6.38
N LEU A 80 5.45 -14.26 -7.12
CA LEU A 80 6.28 -15.35 -6.60
C LEU A 80 7.73 -14.93 -6.34
N PHE A 81 8.27 -13.97 -7.10
CA PHE A 81 9.63 -13.48 -6.96
C PHE A 81 9.66 -11.94 -6.94
N PRO A 82 9.19 -11.30 -5.84
CA PRO A 82 9.00 -9.85 -5.77
C PRO A 82 10.27 -9.05 -6.07
N VAL A 83 10.13 -8.01 -6.90
CA VAL A 83 11.25 -7.11 -7.24
C VAL A 83 11.91 -6.52 -6.00
N LEU A 84 11.14 -6.16 -4.97
CA LEU A 84 11.65 -5.57 -3.74
C LEU A 84 12.63 -6.49 -2.99
N VAL A 85 12.42 -7.81 -3.00
CA VAL A 85 13.36 -8.77 -2.38
C VAL A 85 14.69 -8.77 -3.13
N ARG A 86 14.64 -8.75 -4.46
CA ARG A 86 15.83 -8.69 -5.32
C ARG A 86 16.61 -7.40 -5.11
N ASP A 87 15.91 -6.28 -4.99
CA ASP A 87 16.53 -4.97 -4.85
C ASP A 87 17.15 -4.79 -3.44
N ILE A 88 16.49 -5.28 -2.38
CA ILE A 88 17.03 -5.30 -1.00
C ILE A 88 18.30 -6.16 -0.90
N GLU A 89 18.32 -7.31 -1.58
CA GLU A 89 19.52 -8.17 -1.72
C GLU A 89 20.63 -7.45 -2.50
N ALA A 90 20.32 -6.86 -3.66
CA ALA A 90 21.30 -6.16 -4.50
C ALA A 90 21.92 -4.93 -3.81
N LEU A 91 21.15 -4.24 -2.98
CA LEU A 91 21.63 -3.15 -2.11
C LEU A 91 22.39 -3.64 -0.86
N GLY A 92 22.49 -4.96 -0.65
CA GLY A 92 23.21 -5.56 0.48
C GLY A 92 22.54 -5.37 1.85
N ILE A 93 21.26 -4.96 1.88
CA ILE A 93 20.55 -4.62 3.12
C ILE A 93 20.39 -5.84 4.01
N TYR A 94 20.07 -7.02 3.45
CA TYR A 94 19.97 -8.26 4.24
C TYR A 94 21.28 -8.61 4.95
N LYS A 95 22.42 -8.42 4.26
CA LYS A 95 23.77 -8.60 4.81
C LYS A 95 24.09 -7.56 5.89
N ALA A 96 23.72 -6.29 5.68
CA ALA A 96 23.91 -5.21 6.65
C ALA A 96 23.09 -5.44 7.94
N LEU A 97 21.92 -6.06 7.83
CA LEU A 97 21.08 -6.47 8.97
C LEU A 97 21.53 -7.79 9.63
N GLY A 98 22.56 -8.45 9.11
CA GLY A 98 23.07 -9.72 9.68
C GLY A 98 22.10 -10.89 9.58
N LEU A 99 21.18 -10.86 8.61
CA LEU A 99 20.18 -11.93 8.44
C LEU A 99 20.84 -13.24 7.97
N PRO A 100 20.45 -14.41 8.51
CA PRO A 100 21.00 -15.69 8.08
C PRO A 100 20.74 -15.97 6.60
N ASP A 101 21.72 -16.54 5.90
CA ASP A 101 21.59 -16.94 4.48
C ASP A 101 20.38 -17.84 4.23
N SER A 102 20.02 -18.69 5.20
CA SER A 102 18.84 -19.57 5.14
C SER A 102 17.51 -18.83 5.24
N THR A 103 17.48 -17.64 5.86
CA THR A 103 16.33 -16.72 5.85
C THR A 103 16.26 -16.00 4.51
N VAL A 104 17.38 -15.45 4.04
CA VAL A 104 17.47 -14.73 2.76
C VAL A 104 17.11 -15.65 1.57
N ALA A 105 17.56 -16.91 1.60
CA ALA A 105 17.21 -17.92 0.60
C ALA A 105 15.70 -18.24 0.56
N LYS A 106 14.99 -18.23 1.70
CA LYS A 106 13.53 -18.37 1.73
C LYS A 106 12.82 -17.16 1.13
N LEU A 107 13.28 -15.94 1.45
CA LEU A 107 12.71 -14.70 0.92
C LEU A 107 12.85 -14.61 -0.60
N LYS A 108 13.97 -15.11 -1.15
CA LYS A 108 14.27 -15.20 -2.59
C LYS A 108 13.60 -16.38 -3.31
N GLY A 109 12.98 -17.31 -2.58
CA GLY A 109 12.23 -18.44 -3.13
C GLY A 109 10.78 -18.07 -3.48
N PRO A 110 9.99 -19.00 -4.06
CA PRO A 110 8.61 -18.75 -4.47
C PRO A 110 7.70 -18.32 -3.31
N ARG A 111 7.16 -17.10 -3.38
CA ARG A 111 6.38 -16.44 -2.32
C ARG A 111 4.88 -16.73 -2.34
N ILE A 112 4.52 -18.01 -2.20
CA ILE A 112 3.12 -18.47 -2.07
C ILE A 112 2.43 -17.87 -0.83
N ASP A 113 3.18 -17.52 0.20
CA ASP A 113 2.69 -16.81 1.39
C ASP A 113 2.05 -15.46 1.04
N ILE A 114 2.59 -14.72 0.06
CA ILE A 114 1.99 -13.46 -0.41
C ILE A 114 0.63 -13.73 -1.04
N ILE A 115 0.52 -14.78 -1.88
CA ILE A 115 -0.74 -15.19 -2.53
C ILE A 115 -1.80 -15.57 -1.48
N ASN A 116 -1.39 -16.29 -0.43
CA ASN A 116 -2.29 -16.64 0.68
C ASN A 116 -2.78 -15.39 1.44
N VAL A 117 -1.93 -14.39 1.67
CA VAL A 117 -2.31 -13.14 2.35
C VAL A 117 -3.28 -12.31 1.51
N ILE A 118 -3.02 -12.10 0.21
CA ILE A 118 -3.93 -11.29 -0.65
C ILE A 118 -5.31 -11.95 -0.86
N ASN A 119 -5.36 -13.28 -0.79
CA ASN A 119 -6.59 -14.06 -0.82
C ASN A 119 -7.22 -14.27 0.57
N LEU A 120 -6.70 -13.59 1.62
CA LEU A 120 -7.18 -13.67 3.01
C LEU A 120 -7.25 -15.10 3.59
N GLY A 121 -6.38 -16.01 3.12
CA GLY A 121 -6.39 -17.44 3.46
C GLY A 121 -7.62 -18.21 2.94
N ARG A 122 -8.44 -17.60 2.07
CA ARG A 122 -9.64 -18.22 1.49
C ARG A 122 -9.29 -19.10 0.29
N PRO A 123 -10.10 -20.13 -0.05
CA PRO A 123 -9.82 -21.07 -1.13
C PRO A 123 -10.11 -20.47 -2.52
N ILE A 124 -9.46 -19.34 -2.85
CA ILE A 124 -9.52 -18.70 -4.16
C ILE A 124 -8.50 -19.39 -5.09
N PRO A 125 -8.92 -19.91 -6.26
CA PRO A 125 -8.00 -20.50 -7.23
C PRO A 125 -6.90 -19.54 -7.68
N VAL A 126 -5.66 -20.04 -7.76
CA VAL A 126 -4.50 -19.29 -8.29
C VAL A 126 -4.46 -19.43 -9.81
N GLN A 127 -5.45 -18.84 -10.47
CA GLN A 127 -5.56 -18.79 -11.93
C GLN A 127 -6.26 -17.50 -12.38
N ASP A 128 -6.13 -17.16 -13.66
CA ASP A 128 -6.77 -16.00 -14.28
C ASP A 128 -8.29 -15.99 -14.08
N GLY A 129 -8.86 -14.81 -13.86
CA GLY A 129 -10.25 -14.60 -13.46
C GLY A 129 -10.55 -14.88 -11.99
N PHE A 130 -9.62 -15.47 -11.22
CA PHE A 130 -9.80 -15.77 -9.80
C PHE A 130 -8.79 -15.04 -8.91
N THR A 131 -7.49 -15.12 -9.18
CA THR A 131 -6.45 -14.39 -8.43
C THR A 131 -5.90 -13.23 -9.26
N GLY A 132 -5.64 -12.09 -8.62
CA GLY A 132 -5.10 -10.88 -9.26
C GLY A 132 -5.04 -9.71 -8.28
N ASP A 133 -4.60 -8.55 -8.77
CA ASP A 133 -4.57 -7.30 -8.00
C ASP A 133 -5.98 -6.77 -7.76
N VAL A 134 -6.57 -7.19 -6.65
CA VAL A 134 -7.86 -6.74 -6.15
C VAL A 134 -7.81 -6.55 -4.63
N LEU A 135 -8.47 -5.51 -4.14
CA LEU A 135 -8.72 -5.31 -2.73
C LEU A 135 -9.81 -6.30 -2.31
N THR A 136 -9.39 -7.42 -1.71
CA THR A 136 -10.29 -8.40 -1.11
C THR A 136 -10.70 -7.91 0.28
N LEU A 137 -12.02 -7.76 0.48
CA LEU A 137 -12.66 -7.44 1.75
C LEU A 137 -13.53 -8.63 2.16
N ASP A 138 -13.42 -9.05 3.42
CA ASP A 138 -14.26 -10.12 3.97
C ASP A 138 -15.36 -9.53 4.86
N ALA A 139 -16.59 -9.50 4.36
CA ALA A 139 -17.76 -8.97 5.07
C ALA A 139 -18.23 -9.89 6.23
N ALA A 140 -17.67 -11.10 6.37
CA ALA A 140 -17.90 -11.97 7.53
C ALA A 140 -16.99 -11.66 8.72
N THR A 141 -15.90 -10.94 8.49
CA THR A 141 -14.92 -10.61 9.53
C THR A 141 -15.24 -9.23 10.09
N ASP A 142 -15.36 -9.12 11.42
CA ASP A 142 -15.51 -7.83 12.09
C ASP A 142 -14.42 -6.88 11.62
N SER A 143 -14.84 -5.81 10.95
CA SER A 143 -13.92 -4.89 10.31
C SER A 143 -13.09 -4.18 11.37
N LYS A 144 -11.77 -4.24 11.20
CA LYS A 144 -10.79 -3.51 12.00
C LYS A 144 -10.08 -2.53 11.07
N PHE A 145 -10.05 -1.26 11.45
CA PHE A 145 -9.42 -0.17 10.69
C PHE A 145 -10.11 0.08 9.31
N PRO A 146 -11.44 0.35 9.25
CA PRO A 146 -11.81 1.78 9.34
C PRO A 146 -12.84 2.28 10.37
N ASN A 147 -13.99 1.66 10.62
CA ASN A 147 -14.18 0.51 11.53
C ASN A 147 -13.00 0.27 12.49
N GLY A 148 -12.47 1.33 13.10
CA GLY A 148 -11.29 1.29 13.97
C GLY A 148 -10.07 2.06 13.44
N ARG A 149 -10.20 2.98 12.48
CA ARG A 149 -9.07 3.74 11.88
C ARG A 149 -8.49 4.81 12.81
N ARG A 150 -7.69 4.39 13.79
CA ARG A 150 -6.76 5.27 14.50
C ARG A 150 -5.54 5.59 13.62
N LEU A 151 -5.60 6.66 12.84
CA LEU A 151 -4.48 7.09 11.98
C LEU A 151 -3.17 7.24 12.75
N GLY A 152 -3.25 7.69 14.00
CA GLY A 152 -2.16 7.66 14.96
C GLY A 152 -2.62 7.26 16.36
N GLY A 153 -1.74 7.46 17.34
CA GLY A 153 -1.86 6.77 18.62
C GLY A 153 -1.39 5.30 18.50
N GLY A 154 -0.22 5.11 17.88
CA GLY A 154 0.53 3.85 17.92
C GLY A 154 1.12 3.61 19.32
N THR A 155 2.45 3.49 19.43
CA THR A 155 3.12 3.38 20.74
C THR A 155 3.11 4.69 21.54
N ALA A 156 2.78 5.83 20.92
CA ALA A 156 2.53 7.11 21.59
C ALA A 156 1.48 7.94 20.80
N PRO A 157 0.84 8.97 21.41
CA PRO A 157 -0.30 9.67 20.80
C PRO A 157 0.02 10.45 19.52
N ASN A 158 1.26 10.87 19.30
CA ASN A 158 1.76 11.49 18.07
C ASN A 158 2.30 10.50 17.02
N ARG A 159 2.28 9.18 17.27
CA ARG A 159 2.86 8.20 16.36
C ARG A 159 1.83 7.57 15.44
N ASN A 160 2.24 7.32 14.19
CA ASN A 160 1.46 6.55 13.22
C ASN A 160 1.12 5.16 13.80
N GLN A 161 -0.05 4.62 13.43
CA GLN A 161 -0.31 3.19 13.58
C GLN A 161 0.24 2.39 12.38
N VAL A 162 0.40 1.08 12.60
CA VAL A 162 0.66 0.11 11.52
C VAL A 162 -0.43 0.25 10.47
N ASN A 163 -0.03 0.25 9.21
CA ASN A 163 -0.89 0.53 8.06
C ASN A 163 -0.52 -0.42 6.91
N VAL A 164 -1.40 -0.52 5.90
CA VAL A 164 -1.30 -1.52 4.83
C VAL A 164 0.06 -1.52 4.12
N ASN A 165 0.65 -0.36 3.85
CA ASN A 165 1.97 -0.29 3.20
C ASN A 165 3.07 -0.86 4.11
N SER A 166 3.07 -0.54 5.41
CA SER A 166 4.05 -1.10 6.36
C SER A 166 3.89 -2.62 6.48
N VAL A 167 2.65 -3.13 6.50
CA VAL A 167 2.34 -4.57 6.56
C VAL A 167 2.82 -5.28 5.29
N LEU A 168 2.52 -4.74 4.10
CA LEU A 168 2.91 -5.35 2.83
C LEU A 168 4.43 -5.27 2.59
N ILE A 169 5.08 -4.17 2.96
CA ILE A 169 6.56 -4.08 2.92
C ILE A 169 7.18 -5.11 3.89
N SER A 170 6.64 -5.25 5.10
CA SER A 170 7.11 -6.24 6.09
C SER A 170 6.94 -7.68 5.58
N LEU A 171 5.76 -8.00 5.01
CA LEU A 171 5.52 -9.29 4.38
C LEU A 171 6.48 -9.57 3.21
N ILE A 172 6.62 -8.64 2.26
CA ILE A 172 7.47 -8.83 1.07
C ILE A 172 8.94 -8.95 1.49
N ALA A 173 9.46 -7.98 2.25
CA ALA A 173 10.88 -7.86 2.55
C ALA A 173 11.37 -8.78 3.68
N ALA A 174 10.54 -9.08 4.69
CA ALA A 174 10.94 -9.88 5.86
C ALA A 174 10.20 -11.23 5.99
N GLY A 175 9.18 -11.49 5.16
CA GLY A 175 8.38 -12.73 5.23
C GLY A 175 7.38 -12.75 6.39
N ASP A 176 7.27 -11.65 7.13
CA ASP A 176 6.39 -11.50 8.28
C ASP A 176 5.67 -10.14 8.22
N PRO A 177 4.33 -10.11 8.09
CA PRO A 177 3.56 -8.86 8.11
C PRO A 177 3.68 -8.10 9.44
N GLY A 178 4.08 -8.78 10.52
CA GLY A 178 4.33 -8.23 11.86
C GLY A 178 5.72 -7.63 12.08
N ALA A 179 6.66 -7.77 11.14
CA ALA A 179 8.05 -7.34 11.32
C ALA A 179 8.24 -5.82 11.53
N GLY A 180 7.20 -5.02 11.31
CA GLY A 180 7.16 -3.61 11.73
C GLY A 180 8.12 -2.69 10.96
N LEU A 181 8.41 -2.99 9.68
CA LEU A 181 9.30 -2.17 8.88
C LEU A 181 8.78 -0.73 8.77
N ALA A 182 9.59 0.19 9.29
CA ALA A 182 9.29 1.61 9.37
C ALA A 182 9.40 2.30 8.00
N LYS A 183 8.60 3.35 7.81
CA LYS A 183 8.56 4.21 6.62
C LYS A 183 9.53 5.39 6.68
N GLY A 184 10.33 5.50 7.74
CA GLY A 184 11.21 6.64 8.01
C GLY A 184 10.52 7.86 8.65
N VAL A 185 9.17 7.92 8.67
CA VAL A 185 8.39 8.99 9.32
C VAL A 185 7.28 8.37 10.17
N GLU A 186 7.61 8.06 11.43
CA GLU A 186 6.73 7.34 12.36
C GLU A 186 6.07 8.23 13.43
N VAL A 187 6.41 9.51 13.44
CA VAL A 187 6.08 10.47 14.50
C VAL A 187 5.69 11.79 13.87
N ASN A 188 4.55 12.35 14.28
CA ASN A 188 4.21 13.74 14.03
C ASN A 188 4.82 14.62 15.13
N ASP A 189 5.11 15.87 14.78
CA ASP A 189 5.49 16.89 15.74
C ASP A 189 4.47 17.08 16.88
N LYS A 190 3.19 16.83 16.59
CA LYS A 190 2.06 17.01 17.52
C LYS A 190 1.17 15.77 17.55
N ASP A 191 0.55 15.52 18.69
CA ASP A 191 -0.45 14.48 18.88
C ASP A 191 -1.59 14.57 17.85
N TYR A 192 -2.13 13.41 17.46
CA TYR A 192 -3.34 13.36 16.63
C TYR A 192 -4.52 13.93 17.43
N LEU A 193 -5.39 14.68 16.76
CA LEU A 193 -6.57 15.23 17.40
C LEU A 193 -7.62 14.13 17.62
N ASP A 194 -8.40 14.25 18.69
CA ASP A 194 -9.51 13.34 19.03
C ASP A 194 -10.75 13.52 18.13
N ARG A 195 -10.73 14.55 17.28
CA ARG A 195 -11.83 14.97 16.40
C ARG A 195 -11.30 15.41 15.03
N PHE A 196 -12.19 15.47 14.05
CA PHE A 196 -11.84 15.95 12.72
C PHE A 196 -11.45 17.45 12.73
N PRO A 197 -10.41 17.87 11.99
CA PRO A 197 -9.44 17.03 11.27
C PRO A 197 -8.49 16.32 12.25
N PHE A 198 -8.36 14.99 12.13
CA PHE A 198 -7.57 14.17 13.08
C PHE A 198 -6.06 14.45 13.05
N LEU A 199 -5.58 15.20 12.07
CA LEU A 199 -4.20 15.68 11.98
C LEU A 199 -4.15 17.14 12.41
N ALA A 200 -3.14 17.51 13.22
CA ALA A 200 -2.87 18.91 13.52
C ALA A 200 -2.63 19.73 12.24
N ILE A 201 -3.10 20.99 12.22
CA ILE A 201 -2.81 21.89 11.10
C ILE A 201 -1.31 22.22 11.03
N ALA A 202 -0.85 22.68 9.86
CA ALA A 202 0.53 23.05 9.63
C ALA A 202 1.09 23.98 10.73
N HIS A 203 2.36 23.79 11.07
CA HIS A 203 3.13 24.56 12.06
C HIS A 203 2.70 24.44 13.54
N GLN A 204 1.58 23.80 13.88
CA GLN A 204 1.17 23.65 15.30
C GLN A 204 2.10 22.79 16.17
N GLY A 205 3.00 22.01 15.57
CA GLY A 205 4.03 21.22 16.25
C GLY A 205 5.43 21.83 16.17
N LEU A 206 5.61 23.03 15.60
CA LEU A 206 6.92 23.62 15.30
C LEU A 206 7.90 23.67 16.50
N LEU A 207 7.37 23.81 17.72
CA LEU A 207 8.15 23.90 18.95
C LEU A 207 8.26 22.56 19.72
N GLN A 208 7.66 21.49 19.19
CA GLN A 208 7.48 20.19 19.87
C GLN A 208 8.55 19.14 19.47
N GLY A 209 9.63 19.59 18.82
CA GLY A 209 10.89 18.84 18.75
C GLY A 209 10.95 17.68 17.75
N HIS A 210 10.01 17.58 16.80
CA HIS A 210 10.05 16.61 15.70
C HIS A 210 10.22 15.15 16.15
N GLY A 211 9.59 14.78 17.27
CA GLY A 211 9.70 13.44 17.88
C GLY A 211 10.86 13.25 18.86
N GLY A 212 11.69 14.28 19.08
CA GLY A 212 12.65 14.35 20.19
C GLY A 212 12.04 14.94 21.47
N SER A 213 12.69 14.69 22.61
CA SER A 213 12.29 15.32 23.88
C SER A 213 12.84 16.74 23.98
N ASN A 214 12.06 17.72 23.52
CA ASN A 214 12.33 19.13 23.76
C ASN A 214 11.40 19.66 24.85
N VAL A 215 11.98 20.30 25.88
CA VAL A 215 11.22 21.14 26.82
C VAL A 215 10.95 22.47 26.10
N PRO A 216 9.68 22.86 25.87
CA PRO A 216 9.39 24.08 25.13
C PRO A 216 9.87 25.33 25.90
N THR A 217 10.79 26.09 25.29
CA THR A 217 11.28 27.37 25.83
C THR A 217 10.35 28.54 25.51
N VAL A 218 9.34 28.32 24.66
CA VAL A 218 8.34 29.30 24.24
C VAL A 218 6.95 28.66 24.34
N ARG A 219 5.95 29.46 24.76
CA ARG A 219 4.58 29.00 24.99
C ARG A 219 3.86 28.73 23.66
N ASP A 220 3.11 27.63 23.58
CA ASP A 220 2.32 27.25 22.39
C ASP A 220 1.35 28.41 22.02
N PRO A 221 1.21 28.78 20.73
CA PRO A 221 0.28 29.83 20.31
C PRO A 221 -1.15 29.55 20.77
N ALA A 222 -1.89 30.59 21.15
CA ALA A 222 -3.27 30.46 21.56
C ALA A 222 -4.10 29.77 20.44
N ARG A 223 -5.00 28.88 20.84
CA ARG A 223 -5.96 28.26 19.92
C ARG A 223 -6.87 29.36 19.33
N PRO A 224 -7.25 29.27 18.04
CA PRO A 224 -8.36 30.06 17.51
C PRO A 224 -9.70 29.66 18.17
#